data_AF-A0A957ATK1-F1
#
_entry.id   AF-A0A957ATK1-F1
#
_cell.length_a   1.000
_cell.length_b   1.000
_cell.length_c   1.000
_cell.angle_alpha   90.00
_cell.angle_beta   90.00
_cell.angle_gamma   90.00
#
_symmetry.space_group_name_H-M   'P 1'
#
loop_
_entity.id
_entity.type
_entity.pdbx_description
1 polymer ?
#
loop_
_entity_poly.entity_id
_entity_poly.type
_entity_poly.pdbx_seq_one_letter_code
_entity_poly.pdbx_strand_id
1 'polypeptide(L)'
;MTSSQRSEHKVVLPDEVWSETLIQATLEQKTASKISEYVLRHYVNLATEEKPPILLTAGSGRQRSVYLNQQIWIELITCKVRERRPISAILEQQLRAYLGLPVST
;
A
#
# COMPACT_ATOMS: atom_id res chain seq x y z
N MET A 1 2.81 -19.61 -18.53
CA MET A 1 1.89 -19.38 -17.39
C MET A 1 2.72 -18.92 -16.20
N THR A 2 2.82 -17.61 -15.97
CA THR A 2 3.54 -17.08 -14.80
C THR A 2 2.66 -17.30 -13.58
N SER A 3 2.91 -18.37 -12.83
CA SER A 3 2.38 -18.54 -11.49
C SER A 3 2.84 -17.33 -10.67
N SER A 4 1.91 -16.43 -10.40
CA SER A 4 2.16 -15.25 -9.57
C SER A 4 2.38 -15.73 -8.15
N GLN A 5 3.63 -15.95 -7.76
CA GLN A 5 3.99 -16.37 -6.42
C GLN A 5 3.63 -15.22 -5.46
N ARG A 6 2.61 -15.45 -4.62
CA ARG A 6 2.21 -14.52 -3.56
C ARG A 6 2.98 -14.85 -2.30
N SER A 7 3.49 -13.82 -1.64
CA SER A 7 4.22 -13.94 -0.38
C SER A 7 3.68 -12.96 0.64
N GLU A 8 3.84 -13.31 1.92
CA GLU A 8 3.46 -12.47 3.05
C GLU A 8 4.56 -11.43 3.30
N HIS A 9 4.16 -10.16 3.41
CA HIS A 9 5.06 -9.06 3.71
C HIS A 9 4.51 -8.25 4.89
N LYS A 10 5.39 -7.86 5.81
CA LYS A 10 5.03 -7.03 6.96
C LYS A 10 5.21 -5.55 6.64
N VAL A 11 4.17 -4.77 6.86
CA VAL A 11 4.13 -3.31 6.69
C VAL A 11 3.59 -2.66 7.95
N VAL A 12 4.06 -1.47 8.29
CA VAL A 12 3.52 -0.71 9.42
C VAL A 12 2.39 0.18 8.92
N LEU A 13 1.21 0.10 9.53
CA LEU A 13 0.05 0.94 9.18
C LEU A 13 -0.64 1.49 10.43
N PRO A 14 -1.16 2.73 10.40
CA PRO A 14 -2.02 3.25 11.45
C PRO A 14 -3.27 2.39 11.65
N ASP A 15 -3.75 2.32 12.89
CA ASP A 15 -4.93 1.50 13.25
C ASP A 15 -6.20 2.01 12.55
N GLU A 16 -6.35 3.32 12.37
CA GLU A 16 -7.45 3.95 11.62
C GLU A 16 -7.47 3.47 10.17
N VAL A 17 -6.38 3.67 9.42
CA VAL A 17 -6.26 3.28 8.01
C VAL A 17 -6.49 1.78 7.85
N TRP A 18 -5.96 0.96 8.76
CA TRP A 18 -6.17 -0.48 8.73
C TRP A 18 -7.64 -0.86 8.95
N SER A 19 -8.32 -0.18 9.89
CA SER A 19 -9.73 -0.44 10.21
C SER A 19 -10.63 -0.10 9.01
N GLU A 20 -10.41 1.06 8.38
CA GLU A 20 -11.15 1.47 7.18
C GLU A 20 -10.87 0.54 5.99
N THR A 21 -9.63 0.07 5.84
CA THR A 21 -9.28 -0.92 4.82
C THR A 21 -10.04 -2.24 5.03
N LEU A 22 -10.23 -2.67 6.28
CA LEU A 22 -11.01 -3.87 6.60
C LEU A 22 -12.49 -3.67 6.26
N ILE A 23 -13.07 -2.53 6.62
CA ILE A 23 -14.46 -2.19 6.30
C ILE A 23 -14.67 -2.22 4.79
N GLN A 24 -13.80 -1.53 4.03
CA GLN A 24 -13.88 -1.49 2.58
C GLN A 24 -13.70 -2.87 1.94
N ALA A 25 -12.77 -3.69 2.47
CA ALA A 25 -12.59 -5.06 2.01
C ALA A 25 -13.87 -5.90 2.19
N THR A 26 -14.57 -5.73 3.32
CA THR A 26 -15.87 -6.37 3.55
C THR A 26 -16.92 -5.90 2.55
N LEU A 27 -17.03 -4.58 2.30
CA LEU A 27 -17.98 -4.01 1.33
C LEU A 27 -17.74 -4.52 -0.09
N GLU A 28 -16.48 -4.66 -0.50
CA GLU A 28 -16.09 -5.14 -1.82
C GLU A 28 -16.01 -6.66 -1.95
N GLN A 29 -16.31 -7.42 -0.90
CA GLN A 29 -16.13 -8.88 -0.83
C GLN A 29 -14.71 -9.32 -1.23
N LYS A 30 -13.71 -8.57 -0.75
CA LYS A 30 -12.28 -8.82 -0.95
C LYS A 30 -11.57 -8.95 0.40
N THR A 31 -10.29 -9.30 0.37
CA THR A 31 -9.43 -9.25 1.56
C THR A 31 -8.70 -7.90 1.61
N ALA A 32 -8.33 -7.44 2.80
CA ALA A 32 -7.48 -6.26 2.95
C ALA A 32 -6.16 -6.38 2.16
N SER A 33 -5.61 -7.60 2.03
CA SER A 33 -4.46 -7.85 1.16
C SER A 33 -4.75 -7.62 -0.32
N LYS A 34 -5.94 -7.99 -0.83
CA LYS A 34 -6.32 -7.71 -2.22
C LYS A 34 -6.49 -6.21 -2.47
N ILE A 35 -7.09 -5.47 -1.53
CA ILE A 35 -7.19 -4.00 -1.60
C ILE A 35 -5.78 -3.38 -1.60
N SER A 36 -4.93 -3.81 -0.66
CA SER A 36 -3.54 -3.33 -0.56
C SER A 36 -2.74 -3.61 -1.83
N GLU A 37 -2.84 -4.83 -2.39
CA GLU A 37 -2.16 -5.18 -3.65
C GLU A 37 -2.66 -4.33 -4.82
N TYR A 38 -3.98 -4.09 -4.89
CA TYR A 38 -4.59 -3.28 -5.95
C TYR A 38 -4.04 -1.85 -5.96
N VAL A 39 -4.06 -1.17 -4.82
CA VAL A 39 -3.60 0.22 -4.72
C VAL A 39 -2.08 0.34 -4.94
N LEU A 40 -1.30 -0.64 -4.47
CA LEU A 40 0.15 -0.69 -4.71
C LEU A 40 0.50 -0.98 -6.16
N ARG A 41 -0.27 -1.85 -6.84
CA ARG A 41 -0.11 -2.10 -8.27
C ARG A 41 -0.37 -0.84 -9.08
N HIS A 42 -1.38 -0.07 -8.71
CA HIS A 42 -1.66 1.21 -9.34
C HIS A 42 -0.45 2.15 -9.18
N TYR A 43 0.07 2.29 -7.95
CA TYR A 43 1.23 3.15 -7.67
C TYR A 43 2.47 2.83 -8.52
N VAL A 44 2.86 1.56 -8.62
CA VAL A 44 4.07 1.18 -9.38
C VAL A 44 3.91 1.37 -10.89
N ASN A 45 2.67 1.43 -11.38
CA ASN A 45 2.36 1.67 -12.79
C ASN A 45 2.15 3.16 -13.13
N LEU A 46 2.20 4.07 -12.14
CA LEU A 46 2.06 5.50 -12.39
C LEU A 46 3.27 6.05 -13.17
N ALA A 47 2.99 6.95 -14.11
CA ALA A 47 4.02 7.74 -14.75
C ALA A 47 4.73 8.62 -13.71
N THR A 48 6.00 8.96 -13.95
CA THR A 48 6.84 9.70 -12.99
C THR A 48 6.23 11.05 -12.57
N GLU A 49 5.42 11.65 -13.44
CA GLU A 49 4.74 12.94 -13.23
C GLU A 49 3.41 12.84 -12.48
N GLU A 50 2.82 11.64 -12.40
CA GLU A 50 1.51 11.40 -11.76
C GLU A 50 1.62 10.94 -10.29
N LYS A 51 2.84 10.88 -9.76
CA LYS A 51 3.05 10.40 -8.40
C LYS A 51 2.40 11.35 -7.40
N PRO A 52 1.49 10.85 -6.55
CA PRO A 52 0.81 11.70 -5.61
C PRO A 52 1.80 12.28 -4.59
N PRO A 53 1.52 13.50 -4.08
CA PRO A 53 2.45 14.27 -3.27
C PRO A 53 2.97 13.49 -2.06
N ILE A 54 4.24 13.69 -1.71
CA ILE A 54 4.89 12.95 -0.62
C ILE A 54 4.17 13.26 0.69
N LEU A 55 3.48 12.25 1.21
CA LEU A 55 3.01 12.23 2.59
C LEU A 55 4.21 11.92 3.50
N LEU A 56 4.55 12.86 4.37
CA LEU A 56 5.51 12.68 5.47
C LEU A 56 4.82 11.94 6.62
N THR A 57 4.37 10.70 6.40
CA THR A 57 3.88 9.90 7.52
C THR A 57 5.09 9.37 8.28
N ALA A 58 5.40 10.00 9.42
CA ALA A 58 6.19 9.35 10.45
C ALA A 58 5.50 8.03 10.77
N GLY A 59 6.24 6.91 10.81
CA GLY A 59 5.70 5.56 10.91
C GLY A 59 4.99 5.27 12.23
N SER A 60 3.84 5.91 12.48
CA SER A 60 2.94 5.60 13.58
C SER A 60 2.01 4.48 13.13
N GLY A 61 2.12 3.30 13.76
CA GLY A 61 1.25 2.20 13.41
C GLY A 61 1.70 0.86 13.97
N ARG A 62 0.91 -0.17 13.70
CA ARG A 62 1.23 -1.56 14.05
C ARG A 62 1.69 -2.33 12.81
N GLN A 63 2.52 -3.36 13.00
CA GLN A 63 2.86 -4.26 11.91
C GLN A 63 1.63 -5.06 11.47
N ARG A 64 1.35 -5.03 10.16
CA ARG A 64 0.29 -5.74 9.48
C ARG A 64 0.89 -6.62 8.40
N SER A 65 0.38 -7.84 8.29
CA SER A 65 0.75 -8.76 7.21
C SER A 65 -0.14 -8.50 6.00
N VAL A 66 0.49 -8.28 4.85
CA VAL A 66 -0.18 -8.16 3.56
C VAL A 66 0.38 -9.19 2.59
N TYR A 67 -0.49 -9.88 1.87
CA TYR A 67 -0.07 -10.77 0.80
C TYR A 67 0.05 -9.99 -0.51
N LEU A 68 1.24 -9.99 -1.10
CA LEU A 68 1.52 -9.28 -2.34
C LEU A 68 2.10 -10.25 -3.37
N ASN A 69 1.87 -9.92 -4.64
CA ASN A 69 2.60 -10.54 -5.74
C ASN A 69 4.09 -10.17 -5.65
N GLN A 70 4.98 -11.15 -5.83
CA GLN A 70 6.42 -10.94 -5.77
C GLN A 70 6.91 -9.85 -6.74
N GLN A 71 6.35 -9.75 -7.95
CA GLN A 71 6.72 -8.72 -8.91
C GLN A 71 6.41 -7.31 -8.39
N ILE A 72 5.23 -7.11 -7.80
CA ILE A 72 4.84 -5.82 -7.20
C ILE A 72 5.78 -5.49 -6.05
N TRP A 73 6.14 -6.47 -5.22
CA TRP A 73 7.08 -6.27 -4.13
C TRP A 73 8.46 -5.80 -4.61
N ILE A 74 8.99 -6.41 -5.68
CA ILE A 74 10.27 -6.01 -6.29
C ILE A 74 10.21 -4.56 -6.78
N GLU A 75 9.15 -4.18 -7.48
CA GLU A 75 8.97 -2.79 -7.96
C GLU A 75 8.88 -1.79 -6.80
N LEU A 76 8.21 -2.15 -5.70
CA LEU A 76 8.14 -1.32 -4.50
C LEU A 76 9.49 -1.15 -3.80
N ILE A 77 10.34 -2.18 -3.79
CA ILE A 77 11.72 -2.07 -3.30
C ILE A 77 12.50 -1.06 -4.16
N THR A 78 12.36 -1.12 -5.49
CA THR A 78 12.98 -0.16 -6.41
C THR A 78 12.50 1.27 -6.14
N CYS A 79 11.18 1.46 -5.95
CA CYS A 79 10.60 2.75 -5.60
C CYS A 79 11.14 3.28 -4.26
N LYS A 80 11.22 2.42 -3.24
CA LYS A 80 11.80 2.76 -1.93
C LYS A 80 13.22 3.30 -2.07
N VAL A 81 14.08 2.66 -2.86
CA VAL A 81 15.48 3.09 -3.05
C VAL A 81 15.54 4.42 -3.80
N ARG A 82 14.79 4.55 -4.90
CA ARG A 82 14.77 5.75 -5.76
C ARG A 82 14.24 6.98 -5.03
N GLU A 83 13.16 6.82 -4.28
CA GLU A 83 12.43 7.94 -3.65
C GLU A 83 12.81 8.13 -2.18
N ARG A 84 13.59 7.21 -1.60
CA ARG A 84 13.93 7.15 -0.17
C ARG A 84 12.70 7.12 0.75
N ARG A 85 11.61 6.50 0.28
CA ARG A 85 10.33 6.37 1.00
C ARG A 85 10.07 4.94 1.45
N PRO A 86 9.67 4.68 2.70
CA PRO A 86 9.35 3.33 3.14
C PRO A 86 8.05 2.84 2.47
N ILE A 87 8.00 1.52 2.17
CA ILE A 87 6.83 0.89 1.52
C ILE A 87 5.55 1.06 2.35
N SER A 88 5.67 1.10 3.68
CA SER A 88 4.55 1.40 4.59
C SER A 88 3.92 2.76 4.32
N ALA A 89 4.74 3.82 4.14
CA ALA A 89 4.24 5.16 3.87
C ALA A 89 3.60 5.26 2.48
N ILE A 90 4.18 4.56 1.49
CA ILE A 90 3.58 4.45 0.15
C ILE A 90 2.20 3.79 0.25
N LEU A 91 2.11 2.64 0.92
CA LEU A 91 0.85 1.91 1.09
C LEU A 91 -0.19 2.74 1.84
N GLU A 92 0.19 3.37 2.94
CA GLU A 92 -0.72 4.23 3.72
C GLU A 92 -1.29 5.35 2.86
N GLN A 93 -0.44 6.08 2.13
CA GLN A 93 -0.87 7.15 1.25
C GLN A 93 -1.88 6.66 0.20
N GLN A 94 -1.57 5.54 -0.46
CA GLN A 94 -2.44 4.99 -1.49
C GLN A 94 -3.77 4.51 -0.93
N LEU A 95 -3.77 3.90 0.27
CA LEU A 95 -4.99 3.51 0.96
C LEU A 95 -5.84 4.72 1.37
N ARG A 96 -5.22 5.77 1.92
CA ARG A 96 -5.95 7.01 2.27
C ARG A 96 -6.63 7.62 1.05
N ALA A 97 -5.92 7.72 -0.07
CA ALA A 97 -6.49 8.23 -1.32
C ALA A 97 -7.65 7.36 -1.83
N TYR A 98 -7.48 6.03 -1.80
CA TYR A 98 -8.51 5.08 -2.21
C TYR A 98 -9.77 5.14 -1.34
N LEU A 99 -9.59 5.31 -0.04
CA LEU A 99 -10.66 5.33 0.96
C LEU A 99 -11.28 6.72 1.16
N GLY A 100 -10.75 7.76 0.51
CA GLY A 100 -11.20 9.15 0.72
C GLY A 100 -10.85 9.70 2.10
N LEU A 101 -9.82 9.17 2.77
CA LEU A 101 -9.38 9.61 4.09
C LEU A 101 -8.49 10.86 4.00
N PRO A 102 -8.53 11.74 5.01
CA PRO A 102 -7.64 12.89 5.06
C PRO A 102 -6.17 12.45 5.11
N VAL A 103 -5.34 13.28 4.50
CA VAL A 103 -3.89 13.20 4.50
C VAL A 103 -3.41 13.49 5.94
N SER A 104 -2.75 12.53 6.60
CA SER A 104 -2.19 12.78 7.94
C SER A 104 -1.10 13.84 7.86
N THR A 105 -1.38 14.98 8.51
CA THR A 105 -0.46 16.10 8.75
C THR A 105 0.50 15.81 9.89
#